data_AF-A0A924SF47-F1
#
_entry.id   AF-A0A924SF47-F1
#
_cell.length_a   1.000
_cell.length_b   1.000
_cell.length_c   1.000
_cell.angle_alpha   90.00
_cell.angle_beta   90.00
_cell.angle_gamma   90.00
#
_symmetry.space_group_name_H-M   'P 1'
#
loop_
_entity.id
_entity.type
_entity.pdbx_description
1 polymer ?
#
loop_
_entity_poly.entity_id
_entity_poly.type
_entity_poly.pdbx_seq_one_letter_code
_entity_poly.pdbx_strand_id
1 'polypeptide(L)'
;MTPTAARLVTAAWAAREVVSVRRQLPRRRLQDVVVRPAPYAGRCRRTVMFVLRATGSTCLPRALLLQRCSLDAGRRVDLVVGVRRKDGAVMAHAWLEPGDSDPGFTELHRLRPGGPAGA
;
A
#
# COMPACT_ATOMS: atom_id res chain seq x y z
N MET A 1 9.84 -20.97 -14.33
CA MET A 1 9.37 -20.99 -12.93
C MET A 1 7.87 -21.27 -12.90
N THR A 2 7.37 -22.17 -12.05
CA THR A 2 5.94 -22.53 -12.05
C THR A 2 5.06 -21.42 -11.47
N PRO A 3 3.78 -21.32 -11.86
CA PRO A 3 2.85 -20.31 -11.34
C PRO A 3 2.71 -20.31 -9.81
N THR A 4 2.87 -21.49 -9.19
CA THR A 4 2.79 -21.68 -7.73
C THR A 4 3.99 -21.08 -7.00
N ALA A 5 5.21 -21.32 -7.50
CA ALA A 5 6.43 -20.75 -6.91
C ALA A 5 6.41 -19.22 -6.93
N ALA A 6 5.94 -18.62 -8.04
CA ALA A 6 5.82 -17.16 -8.15
C ALA A 6 4.83 -16.58 -7.13
N ARG A 7 3.72 -17.29 -6.85
CA ARG A 7 2.74 -16.89 -5.83
C ARG A 7 3.33 -16.97 -4.43
N LEU A 8 4.06 -18.04 -4.10
CA LEU A 8 4.69 -18.20 -2.79
C LEU A 8 5.74 -17.11 -2.53
N VAL A 9 6.60 -16.82 -3.51
CA VAL A 9 7.60 -15.75 -3.40
C VAL A 9 6.93 -14.38 -3.22
N THR A 10 5.87 -14.11 -3.99
CA THR A 10 5.09 -12.86 -3.83
C THR A 10 4.39 -12.78 -2.48
N ALA A 11 3.86 -13.90 -1.97
CA ALA A 11 3.19 -13.94 -0.67
C ALA A 11 4.19 -13.72 0.48
N ALA A 12 5.35 -14.38 0.42
CA ALA A 12 6.43 -14.19 1.39
C ALA A 12 6.95 -12.75 1.38
N TRP A 13 7.11 -12.15 0.20
CA TRP A 13 7.44 -10.73 0.07
C TRP A 13 6.36 -9.85 0.72
N ALA A 14 5.08 -10.05 0.39
CA ALA A 14 3.99 -9.25 0.93
C ALA A 14 3.92 -9.34 2.47
N ALA A 15 4.06 -10.53 3.04
CA ALA A 15 4.05 -10.73 4.49
C ALA A 15 5.20 -9.99 5.17
N ARG A 16 6.41 -10.06 4.59
CA ARG A 16 7.59 -9.34 5.09
C ARG A 16 7.41 -7.82 5.00
N GLU A 17 6.88 -7.32 3.89
CA GLU A 17 6.66 -5.88 3.70
C GLU A 17 5.58 -5.34 4.64
N VAL A 18 4.50 -6.08 4.92
CA VAL A 18 3.50 -5.67 5.92
C VAL A 18 4.15 -5.47 7.29
N VAL A 19 4.99 -6.42 7.73
CA VAL A 19 5.71 -6.30 9.00
C VAL A 19 6.69 -5.13 8.98
N SER A 20 7.42 -4.95 7.88
CA SER A 20 8.37 -3.84 7.72
C SER A 20 7.67 -2.48 7.81
N VAL A 21 6.61 -2.28 7.02
CA VAL A 21 5.84 -1.04 7.00
C VAL A 21 5.22 -0.75 8.36
N ARG A 22 4.62 -1.75 9.02
CA ARG A 22 4.08 -1.59 10.38
C ARG A 22 5.15 -1.14 11.39
N ARG A 23 6.39 -1.57 11.23
CA ARG A 23 7.52 -1.14 12.07
C ARG A 23 8.08 0.24 11.69
N GLN A 24 7.98 0.63 10.42
CA GLN A 24 8.44 1.93 9.93
C GLN A 24 7.48 3.07 10.30
N LEU A 25 6.16 2.84 10.18
CA LEU A 25 5.14 3.89 10.35
C LEU A 25 5.22 4.66 11.69
N PRO A 26 5.48 4.03 12.85
CA PRO A 26 5.62 4.78 14.11
C PRO A 26 6.93 5.57 14.22
N ARG A 27 7.90 5.31 13.35
CA ARG A 27 9.29 5.82 13.47
C ARG A 27 9.69 6.75 12.33
N ARG A 28 8.85 6.91 11.31
CA ARG A 28 9.18 7.61 10.06
C ARG A 28 7.98 8.42 9.60
N ARG A 29 8.26 9.48 8.83
CA ARG A 29 7.19 10.19 8.11
C ARG A 29 6.72 9.30 6.95
N LEU A 30 5.49 9.53 6.49
CA LEU A 30 4.87 8.69 5.47
C LEU A 30 5.70 8.65 4.17
N GLN A 31 6.31 9.78 3.78
CA GLN A 31 7.18 9.86 2.60
C GLN A 31 8.49 9.06 2.73
N ASP A 32 8.93 8.75 3.96
CA ASP A 32 10.18 8.03 4.23
C ASP A 32 9.95 6.52 4.42
N VAL A 33 8.71 6.07 4.28
CA VAL A 33 8.36 4.65 4.35
C VAL A 33 8.73 3.98 3.03
N VAL A 34 9.59 2.98 3.12
CA VAL A 34 10.09 2.25 1.96
C VAL A 34 9.42 0.89 1.89
N VAL A 35 8.81 0.61 0.74
CA VAL A 35 8.35 -0.73 0.32
C VAL A 35 9.28 -1.23 -0.77
N ARG A 36 9.89 -2.40 -0.56
CA ARG A 36 10.82 -3.00 -1.54
C ARG A 36 10.10 -3.40 -2.83
N PRO A 37 10.80 -3.43 -3.98
CA PRO A 37 10.21 -3.91 -5.24
C PRO A 37 9.55 -5.28 -5.10
N ALA A 38 8.37 -5.42 -5.71
CA ALA A 38 7.66 -6.68 -5.78
C ALA A 38 8.39 -7.62 -6.77
N PRO A 39 8.60 -8.89 -6.41
CA PRO A 39 9.33 -9.82 -7.26
C PRO A 39 8.58 -10.17 -8.56
N TYR A 40 7.25 -10.04 -8.58
CA TYR A 40 6.40 -10.37 -9.73
C TYR A 40 5.23 -9.38 -9.90
N ALA A 41 5.47 -8.31 -10.66
CA ALA A 41 4.52 -7.21 -10.86
C ALA A 41 3.13 -7.64 -11.37
N GLY A 42 3.07 -8.49 -12.40
CA GLY A 42 1.83 -8.84 -13.11
C GLY A 42 0.76 -9.55 -12.26
N ARG A 43 1.14 -10.19 -11.13
CA ARG A 43 0.19 -10.88 -10.21
C ARG A 43 0.24 -10.35 -8.78
N CYS A 44 0.98 -9.28 -8.55
CA CYS A 44 1.25 -8.72 -7.23
C CYS A 44 -0.04 -8.40 -6.47
N ARG A 45 -0.98 -7.68 -7.11
CA ARG A 45 -2.24 -7.22 -6.48
C ARG A 45 -3.04 -8.35 -5.85
N ARG A 46 -3.33 -9.44 -6.58
CA ARG A 46 -4.19 -10.53 -6.07
C ARG A 46 -3.56 -11.27 -4.90
N THR A 47 -2.27 -11.57 -4.98
CA THR A 47 -1.54 -12.26 -3.89
C THR A 47 -1.38 -11.36 -2.67
N VAL A 48 -1.05 -10.08 -2.85
CA VAL A 48 -0.97 -9.11 -1.76
C VAL A 48 -2.30 -8.96 -1.04
N MET A 49 -3.39 -8.84 -1.80
CA MET A 49 -4.74 -8.77 -1.23
C MET A 49 -5.08 -9.97 -0.34
N PHE A 50 -4.68 -11.18 -0.74
CA PHE A 50 -4.87 -12.38 0.07
C PHE A 50 -4.06 -12.31 1.37
N VAL A 51 -2.78 -11.96 1.30
CA VAL A 51 -1.90 -11.84 2.48
C VAL A 51 -2.39 -10.74 3.42
N LEU A 52 -2.83 -9.60 2.90
CA LEU A 52 -3.33 -8.49 3.71
C LEU A 52 -4.61 -8.87 4.48
N ARG A 53 -5.48 -9.69 3.89
CA ARG A 53 -6.65 -10.26 4.58
C ARG A 53 -6.24 -11.20 5.69
N ALA A 54 -5.31 -12.10 5.42
CA ALA A 54 -4.82 -13.08 6.40
C ALA A 54 -4.06 -12.41 7.58
N THR A 55 -3.44 -11.26 7.37
CA THR A 55 -2.62 -10.55 8.37
C THR A 55 -3.37 -9.42 9.10
N GLY A 56 -4.66 -9.22 8.81
CA GLY A 56 -5.48 -8.15 9.40
C GLY A 56 -4.90 -6.75 9.13
N SER A 57 -4.37 -6.51 7.93
CA SER A 57 -3.68 -5.26 7.62
C SER A 57 -4.62 -4.04 7.61
N THR A 58 -4.14 -2.92 8.13
CA THR A 58 -4.89 -1.66 8.15
C THR A 58 -4.85 -0.97 6.77
N CYS A 59 -5.70 0.04 6.56
CA CYS A 59 -5.83 0.75 5.28
C CYS A 59 -4.49 1.29 4.75
N LEU A 60 -3.64 1.85 5.62
CA LEU A 60 -2.40 2.51 5.21
C LEU A 60 -1.29 1.54 4.72
N PRO A 61 -0.89 0.48 5.46
CA PRO A 61 0.05 -0.51 4.93
C PRO A 61 -0.48 -1.21 3.67
N ARG A 62 -1.79 -1.47 3.61
CA ARG A 62 -2.43 -2.00 2.41
C ARG A 62 -2.22 -1.08 1.21
N ALA A 63 -2.54 0.21 1.34
CA ALA A 63 -2.40 1.17 0.26
C ALA A 63 -0.94 1.28 -0.20
N LEU A 64 0.03 1.32 0.72
CA LEU A 64 1.47 1.36 0.39
C LEU A 64 1.93 0.15 -0.44
N LEU A 65 1.55 -1.07 -0.05
CA LEU A 65 1.92 -2.27 -0.80
C LEU A 65 1.25 -2.32 -2.18
N LEU A 66 -0.01 -1.90 -2.27
CA LEU A 66 -0.75 -1.86 -3.54
C LEU A 66 -0.24 -0.76 -4.48
N GLN A 67 0.19 0.38 -3.94
CA GLN A 67 0.89 1.41 -4.68
C GLN A 67 2.19 0.86 -5.27
N ARG A 68 2.98 0.14 -4.46
CA ARG A 68 4.22 -0.49 -4.93
C ARG A 68 3.96 -1.53 -6.04
N CYS A 69 2.99 -2.42 -5.85
CA CYS A 69 2.58 -3.37 -6.89
C CYS A 69 2.18 -2.69 -8.20
N SER A 70 1.50 -1.55 -8.10
CA SER A 70 1.05 -0.79 -9.28
C SER A 70 2.23 -0.15 -9.98
N LEU A 71 3.14 0.48 -9.22
CA LEU A 71 4.36 1.07 -9.74
C LEU A 71 5.24 0.03 -10.47
N ASP A 72 5.45 -1.13 -9.85
CA ASP A 72 6.22 -2.23 -10.46
C ASP A 72 5.54 -2.80 -11.72
N ALA A 73 4.22 -2.65 -11.85
CA ALA A 73 3.45 -3.00 -13.04
C ALA A 73 3.37 -1.86 -14.06
N GLY A 74 4.17 -0.80 -13.90
CA GLY A 74 4.20 0.36 -14.79
C GLY A 74 3.04 1.35 -14.61
N ARG A 75 2.20 1.17 -13.58
CA ARG A 75 1.07 2.06 -13.29
C ARG A 75 1.41 3.00 -12.14
N ARG A 76 1.39 4.30 -12.40
CA ARG A 76 1.56 5.33 -11.38
C ARG A 76 0.20 5.60 -10.73
N VAL A 77 0.09 5.28 -9.45
CA VAL A 77 -1.06 5.60 -8.60
C VAL A 77 -0.57 6.32 -7.34
N ASP A 78 -1.24 7.40 -6.98
CA ASP A 78 -1.02 8.13 -5.75
C ASP A 78 -1.69 7.40 -4.58
N LEU A 79 -1.06 7.48 -3.41
CA LEU A 79 -1.66 7.08 -2.15
C LEU A 79 -2.19 8.34 -1.47
N VAL A 80 -3.47 8.33 -1.16
CA VAL A 80 -4.14 9.45 -0.48
C VAL A 80 -4.51 9.02 0.93
N VAL A 81 -4.27 9.88 1.89
CA VAL A 81 -4.72 9.74 3.28
C VAL A 81 -5.71 10.85 3.56
N GLY A 82 -6.87 10.48 4.07
CA GLY A 82 -7.92 11.43 4.42
C GLY A 82 -8.61 11.06 5.70
N VAL A 83 -9.39 12.01 6.20
CA VAL A 83 -10.24 11.84 7.37
C VAL A 83 -11.66 12.27 7.08
N ARG A 84 -12.61 11.68 7.78
CA ARG A 84 -13.98 12.18 7.83
C ARG A 84 -14.51 12.15 9.26
N ARG A 85 -15.47 13.02 9.55
CA ARG A 85 -16.27 12.90 10.78
C ARG A 85 -17.52 12.09 10.50
N LYS A 86 -17.79 11.09 11.35
CA LYS A 86 -19.02 10.31 11.33
C LYS A 86 -19.46 10.07 12.76
N ASP A 87 -20.70 10.44 13.09
CA ASP A 87 -21.31 10.22 14.41
C ASP A 87 -20.44 10.73 15.57
N GLY A 88 -19.81 11.90 15.41
CA GLY A 88 -18.92 12.52 16.40
C GLY A 88 -17.50 11.94 16.45
N ALA A 89 -17.21 10.83 15.76
CA ALA A 89 -15.89 10.23 15.69
C ALA A 89 -15.11 10.66 14.43
N VAL A 90 -13.77 10.77 14.55
CA VAL A 90 -12.87 10.97 13.41
C VAL A 90 -12.45 9.60 12.87
N MET A 91 -12.76 9.34 11.59
CA MET A 91 -12.34 8.14 10.88
C MET A 91 -11.21 8.48 9.92
N ALA A 92 -10.09 7.77 10.01
CA ALA A 92 -8.99 7.86 9.06
C ALA A 92 -9.07 6.76 8.00
N HIS A 93 -8.79 7.11 6.75
CA HIS A 93 -8.74 6.17 5.63
C HIS A 93 -7.55 6.47 4.71
N ALA A 94 -7.12 5.44 3.97
CA ALA A 94 -6.08 5.56 2.96
C ALA A 94 -6.49 4.76 1.72
N TRP A 95 -6.44 5.41 0.55
CA TRP A 95 -6.88 4.86 -0.72
C TRP A 95 -5.89 5.18 -1.85
N LEU A 96 -6.13 4.63 -3.05
CA LEU A 96 -5.28 4.84 -4.23
C LEU A 96 -6.02 5.58 -5.34
N GLU A 97 -5.33 6.52 -5.99
CA GLU A 97 -5.84 7.27 -7.13
C GLU A 97 -4.89 7.23 -8.33
N PRO A 98 -5.38 7.09 -9.58
CA PRO A 98 -6.78 6.81 -9.93
C PRO A 98 -7.20 5.38 -9.55
N GLY A 99 -8.46 5.19 -9.17
CA GLY A 99 -9.05 3.86 -8.98
C GLY A 99 -10.07 3.74 -7.85
N ASP A 100 -9.67 4.06 -6.62
CA ASP A 100 -10.46 3.81 -5.40
C ASP A 100 -10.80 5.13 -4.69
N SER A 101 -11.46 6.08 -5.36
CA SER A 101 -11.89 7.34 -4.71
C SER A 101 -12.98 7.08 -3.65
N ASP A 102 -12.79 7.58 -2.43
CA ASP A 102 -13.78 7.45 -1.34
C ASP A 102 -14.44 8.81 -1.05
N PRO A 103 -15.64 9.08 -1.61
CA PRO A 103 -16.31 10.36 -1.43
C PRO A 103 -16.68 10.61 0.04
N GLY A 104 -16.37 11.81 0.52
CA GLY A 104 -16.68 12.24 1.90
C GLY A 104 -15.50 12.18 2.87
N PHE A 105 -14.31 11.79 2.42
CA PHE A 105 -13.06 12.04 3.14
C PHE A 105 -12.42 13.35 2.69
N THR A 106 -12.01 14.19 3.65
CA THR A 106 -11.13 15.33 3.39
C THR A 106 -9.70 14.82 3.30
N GLU A 107 -9.05 15.07 2.16
CA GLU A 107 -7.64 14.76 1.97
C GLU A 107 -6.76 15.53 2.96
N LEU A 108 -5.88 14.80 3.64
CA LEU A 108 -4.86 15.38 4.51
C LEU A 108 -3.46 15.26 3.90
N HIS A 109 -3.20 14.18 3.17
CA HIS A 109 -1.89 13.91 2.61
C HIS A 109 -1.98 13.08 1.34
N ARG A 110 -1.06 13.33 0.41
CA ARG A 110 -0.93 12.58 -0.83
C ARG A 110 0.53 12.24 -1.09
N LEU A 111 0.79 10.95 -1.27
CA LEU A 111 2.08 10.39 -1.58
C LEU A 111 2.08 9.87 -3.02
N ARG A 112 2.88 10.53 -3.87
CA ARG A 112 3.09 10.07 -5.26
C ARG A 112 3.88 8.75 -5.28
N PRO A 113 3.63 7.87 -6.26
CA PRO A 113 4.35 6.60 -6.37
C PRO A 113 5.83 6.85 -6.62
N GLY A 114 6.68 6.28 -5.77
CA GLY A 114 8.15 6.43 -5.87
C GLY A 114 8.70 7.73 -5.28
N GLY A 115 8.00 8.34 -4.30
CA GLY A 115 8.45 9.59 -3.69
C GLY A 115 9.85 9.54 -3.07
N PRO A 116 10.45 10.73 -2.86
CA PRO A 116 11.01 11.54 -3.94
C PRO A 116 12.10 10.78 -4.73
N ALA A 117 12.14 10.96 -6.05
CA ALA A 117 13.39 10.82 -6.77
C ALA A 117 14.33 11.95 -6.30
N GLY A 118 15.44 11.61 -5.64
CA GLY A 118 16.50 12.58 -5.35
C GLY A 118 17.13 12.45 -3.97
N ALA A 119 18.19 11.64 -3.89
CA ALA A 119 19.53 12.12 -3.59
C ALA A 119 20.52 11.27 -4.38
#